data_AF-A0A3S4J2R7-F1
#
_entry.id   AF-A0A3S4J2R7-F1
#
_cell.length_a   1.000
_cell.length_b   1.000
_cell.length_c   1.000
_cell.angle_alpha   90.00
_cell.angle_beta   90.00
_cell.angle_gamma   90.00
#
_symmetry.space_group_name_H-M   'P 1'
#
loop_
_entity.id
_entity.type
_entity.pdbx_description
1 polymer ?
#
loop_
_entity_poly.entity_id
_entity_poly.type
_entity_poly.pdbx_seq_one_letter_code
_entity_poly.pdbx_strand_id
1 'polypeptide(L)'
;MNLSNAQRQIVEAPLNSAVQVLASAGSGKTRVLTERVRHILDKTKKEGIIALTFTNKAAEEMSARLADFEQGEDRVWISTIHSVAQRILEKYGHTVGLPTELHIYDRDKDRMEVFIQSLREDGINIDEYLNITDTRELKSREKNLQSFMDIFSKIKRELLTELECG
;
A
#
# COMPACT_ATOMS: atom_id res chain seq x y z
N MET A 1 17.96 -24.60 -14.04
CA MET A 1 16.53 -24.27 -13.82
C MET A 1 15.74 -24.40 -15.12
N ASN A 2 14.49 -24.89 -15.07
CA ASN A 2 13.67 -25.11 -16.28
C ASN A 2 12.68 -23.94 -16.46
N LEU A 3 12.97 -23.05 -17.43
CA LEU A 3 12.09 -21.99 -17.94
C LEU A 3 11.65 -22.40 -19.34
N SER A 4 10.40 -22.13 -19.72
CA SER A 4 10.00 -22.31 -21.13
C SER A 4 10.75 -21.32 -22.03
N ASN A 5 10.79 -21.59 -23.33
CA ASN A 5 11.43 -20.68 -24.29
C ASN A 5 10.85 -19.26 -24.21
N ALA A 6 9.53 -19.12 -24.09
CA ALA A 6 8.88 -17.82 -23.94
C ALA A 6 9.27 -17.11 -22.63
N GLN A 7 9.33 -17.86 -21.52
CA GLN A 7 9.75 -17.31 -20.24
C GLN A 7 11.22 -16.86 -20.26
N ARG A 8 12.09 -17.66 -20.89
CA ARG A 8 13.51 -17.32 -21.06
C ARG A 8 13.69 -16.03 -21.88
N GLN A 9 12.93 -15.88 -22.98
CA GLN A 9 12.94 -14.65 -23.77
C GLN A 9 12.56 -13.41 -22.95
N ILE A 10 11.60 -13.52 -22.03
CA ILE A 10 11.22 -12.42 -21.13
C ILE A 10 12.37 -12.11 -20.15
N VAL A 11 12.99 -13.13 -19.57
CA VAL A 11 14.10 -12.96 -18.61
C VAL A 11 15.31 -12.30 -19.29
N GLU A 12 15.65 -12.74 -20.50
CA GLU A 12 16.84 -12.31 -21.25
C GLU A 12 16.59 -11.11 -22.17
N ALA A 13 15.38 -10.54 -22.18
CA ALA A 13 15.09 -9.39 -23.04
C ALA A 13 16.01 -8.20 -22.69
N PRO A 14 16.50 -7.43 -23.71
CA PRO A 14 17.49 -6.37 -23.52
C PRO A 14 17.17 -5.39 -22.39
N LEU A 15 18.19 -4.92 -21.68
CA LEU A 15 18.02 -4.01 -20.53
C LEU A 15 17.44 -2.64 -20.91
N ASN A 16 17.72 -2.19 -22.14
CA ASN A 16 17.30 -0.91 -22.68
C ASN A 16 15.95 -0.96 -23.41
N SER A 17 15.17 -2.03 -23.27
CA SER A 17 13.87 -2.18 -23.91
C SER A 17 12.71 -2.24 -22.92
N ALA A 18 11.57 -1.66 -23.33
CA ALA A 18 10.32 -1.82 -22.61
C ALA A 18 9.68 -3.17 -22.96
N VAL A 19 9.32 -3.95 -21.95
CA VAL A 19 8.74 -5.30 -22.12
C VAL A 19 7.40 -5.36 -21.41
N GLN A 20 6.34 -5.72 -22.15
CA GLN A 20 5.03 -6.04 -21.60
C GLN A 20 4.83 -7.55 -21.58
N VAL A 21 4.45 -8.10 -20.43
CA VAL A 21 4.19 -9.53 -20.26
C VAL A 21 2.71 -9.76 -20.01
N LEU A 22 2.02 -10.32 -21.01
CA LEU A 22 0.64 -10.77 -20.88
C LEU A 22 0.61 -12.23 -20.45
N ALA A 23 -0.04 -12.52 -19.32
CA ALA A 23 0.01 -13.86 -18.76
C ALA A 23 -1.21 -14.21 -17.90
N SER A 24 -1.80 -15.37 -18.17
CA SER A 24 -2.92 -15.94 -17.42
C SER A 24 -2.52 -16.33 -15.98
N ALA A 25 -3.50 -16.55 -15.09
CA ALA A 25 -3.24 -17.08 -13.76
C ALA A 25 -2.48 -18.41 -13.84
N GLY A 26 -1.59 -18.69 -12.88
CA GLY A 26 -0.81 -19.94 -12.82
C GLY A 26 0.36 -20.07 -13.81
N SER A 27 0.53 -19.17 -14.78
CA SER A 27 1.61 -19.21 -15.79
C SER A 27 3.03 -18.92 -15.27
N GLY A 28 3.21 -18.73 -13.96
CA GLY A 28 4.50 -18.46 -13.35
C GLY A 28 4.99 -17.01 -13.48
N LYS A 29 4.10 -16.02 -13.71
CA LYS A 29 4.45 -14.58 -13.81
C LYS A 29 5.44 -14.11 -12.76
N THR A 30 5.15 -14.35 -11.49
CA THR A 30 5.99 -13.91 -10.37
C THR A 30 7.39 -14.53 -10.48
N ARG A 31 7.48 -15.80 -10.86
CA ARG A 31 8.76 -16.49 -11.09
C ARG A 31 9.53 -15.84 -12.24
N VAL A 32 8.89 -15.60 -13.38
CA VAL A 32 9.52 -14.96 -14.54
C VAL A 32 10.05 -13.57 -14.20
N LEU A 33 9.28 -12.76 -13.47
CA LEU A 33 9.70 -11.43 -13.03
C LEU A 33 10.87 -11.51 -12.04
N THR A 34 10.83 -12.44 -11.10
CA THR A 34 11.93 -12.65 -10.12
C THR A 34 13.22 -13.06 -10.84
N GLU A 35 13.14 -14.00 -11.79
CA GLU A 35 14.30 -14.42 -12.58
C GLU A 35 14.82 -13.28 -13.48
N ARG A 36 13.95 -12.41 -13.99
CA ARG A 36 14.38 -11.21 -14.73
C ARG A 36 15.17 -10.27 -13.82
N VAL A 37 14.70 -10.02 -12.59
CA VAL A 37 15.44 -9.21 -11.61
C VAL A 37 16.83 -9.81 -11.35
N ARG A 38 16.90 -11.13 -11.09
CA ARG A 38 18.19 -11.84 -10.92
C ARG A 38 19.09 -11.66 -12.15
N HIS A 39 18.55 -11.86 -13.35
CA HIS A 39 19.30 -11.70 -14.59
C HIS A 39 19.88 -10.30 -14.77
N ILE A 40 19.11 -9.25 -14.44
CA ILE A 40 19.59 -7.86 -14.52
C ILE A 40 20.74 -7.65 -13.53
N LEU A 41 20.59 -8.11 -12.28
CA LEU A 41 21.64 -7.96 -11.26
C LEU A 41 22.93 -8.67 -11.61
N ASP A 42 22.85 -9.85 -12.23
CA ASP A 42 24.02 -10.59 -12.71
C ASP A 42 24.76 -9.88 -13.85
N LYS A 43 24.01 -9.17 -14.72
CA LYS A 43 24.57 -8.56 -15.94
C LYS A 43 25.16 -7.18 -15.73
N THR A 44 24.71 -6.43 -14.73
CA THR A 44 25.19 -5.08 -14.45
C THR A 44 25.52 -4.92 -12.98
N LYS A 45 26.57 -4.16 -12.65
CA LYS A 45 26.93 -3.77 -11.27
C LYS A 45 26.58 -2.33 -10.92
N LYS A 46 26.15 -1.53 -11.90
CA LYS A 46 25.95 -0.07 -11.72
C LYS A 46 24.48 0.32 -11.55
N GLU A 47 23.56 -0.54 -11.94
CA GLU A 47 22.13 -0.22 -11.95
C GLU A 47 21.45 -0.72 -10.68
N GLY A 48 20.57 0.11 -10.13
CA GLY A 48 19.60 -0.27 -9.11
C GLY A 48 18.27 -0.67 -9.76
N ILE A 49 17.56 -1.60 -9.15
CA ILE A 49 16.28 -2.12 -9.62
C ILE A 49 15.19 -1.75 -8.62
N ILE A 50 14.07 -1.23 -9.11
CA ILE A 50 12.84 -1.10 -8.34
C ILE A 50 11.81 -2.08 -8.89
N ALA A 51 11.36 -3.00 -8.06
CA ALA A 51 10.30 -3.96 -8.37
C ALA A 51 9.06 -3.63 -7.54
N LEU A 52 8.02 -3.14 -8.21
CA LEU A 52 6.78 -2.70 -7.58
C LEU A 52 5.73 -3.80 -7.58
N THR A 53 5.07 -4.01 -6.44
CA THR A 53 3.92 -4.91 -6.31
C THR A 53 2.71 -4.17 -5.72
N PHE A 54 1.53 -4.77 -5.82
CA PHE A 54 0.31 -4.23 -5.19
C PHE A 54 0.15 -4.64 -3.72
N THR A 55 0.81 -5.73 -3.29
CA THR A 55 0.63 -6.28 -1.94
C THR A 55 1.97 -6.57 -1.28
N ASN A 56 2.01 -6.41 0.05
CA ASN A 56 3.19 -6.76 0.86
C ASN A 56 3.57 -8.22 0.67
N LYS A 57 2.58 -9.13 0.68
CA LYS A 57 2.79 -10.55 0.44
C LYS A 57 3.51 -10.83 -0.88
N ALA A 58 3.13 -10.16 -1.97
CA ALA A 58 3.80 -10.36 -3.26
C ALA A 58 5.24 -9.82 -3.25
N ALA A 59 5.48 -8.72 -2.54
CA ALA A 59 6.83 -8.19 -2.35
C ALA A 59 7.69 -9.17 -1.53
N GLU A 60 7.20 -9.62 -0.37
CA GLU A 60 7.88 -10.60 0.49
C GLU A 60 8.19 -11.90 -0.25
N GLU A 61 7.23 -12.45 -0.99
CA GLU A 61 7.44 -13.66 -1.79
C GLU A 61 8.50 -13.48 -2.89
N MET A 62 8.64 -12.27 -3.45
CA MET A 62 9.64 -11.97 -4.47
C MET A 62 11.02 -11.77 -3.82
N SER A 63 11.08 -11.06 -2.69
CA SER A 63 12.31 -10.88 -1.90
C SER A 63 12.85 -12.22 -1.40
N ALA A 64 12.00 -13.10 -0.86
CA ALA A 64 12.40 -14.42 -0.39
C ALA A 64 13.01 -15.29 -1.49
N ARG A 65 12.54 -15.13 -2.74
CA ARG A 65 13.09 -15.84 -3.91
C ARG A 65 14.44 -15.29 -4.39
N LEU A 66 14.85 -14.11 -3.93
CA LEU A 66 16.14 -13.50 -4.20
C LEU A 66 17.06 -13.47 -2.99
N ALA A 67 16.65 -14.06 -1.86
CA ALA A 67 17.42 -14.04 -0.62
C ALA A 67 18.77 -14.78 -0.74
N ASP A 68 18.91 -15.66 -1.73
CA ASP A 68 20.16 -16.35 -2.06
C ASP A 68 21.15 -15.49 -2.86
N PHE A 69 20.77 -14.26 -3.21
CA PHE A 69 21.54 -13.37 -4.07
C PHE A 69 22.28 -12.30 -3.24
N GLU A 70 23.40 -12.68 -2.62
CA GLU A 70 24.21 -11.85 -1.71
C GLU A 70 24.70 -10.52 -2.31
N GLN A 71 24.79 -10.40 -3.64
CA GLN A 71 25.27 -9.18 -4.32
C GLN A 71 24.17 -8.15 -4.62
N GLY A 72 22.94 -8.38 -4.15
CA GLY A 72 21.74 -7.62 -4.55
C GLY A 72 21.09 -6.75 -3.47
N GLU A 73 21.47 -6.89 -2.20
CA GLU A 73 20.67 -6.36 -1.08
C GLU A 73 20.51 -4.82 -1.13
N ASP A 74 21.59 -4.09 -1.45
CA ASP A 74 21.54 -2.62 -1.60
C ASP A 74 21.05 -2.15 -2.97
N ARG A 75 20.91 -3.07 -3.93
CA ARG A 75 20.68 -2.76 -5.35
C ARG A 75 19.27 -3.07 -5.83
N VAL A 76 18.48 -3.77 -5.05
CA VAL A 76 17.10 -4.13 -5.39
C VAL A 76 16.15 -3.64 -4.32
N TRP A 77 15.18 -2.84 -4.74
CA TRP A 77 14.05 -2.49 -3.90
C TRP A 77 12.81 -3.22 -4.40
N ILE A 78 12.44 -4.28 -3.70
CA ILE A 78 11.16 -4.97 -3.89
C ILE A 78 10.19 -4.45 -2.83
N SER A 79 9.16 -3.75 -3.28
CA SER A 79 8.21 -3.14 -2.35
C SER A 79 6.88 -2.82 -3.01
N THR A 80 5.92 -2.34 -2.22
CA THR A 80 4.66 -1.87 -2.77
C THR A 80 4.80 -0.46 -3.36
N ILE A 81 3.86 -0.08 -4.22
CA ILE A 81 3.77 1.30 -4.73
C ILE A 81 3.73 2.31 -3.59
N HIS A 82 2.92 2.05 -2.55
CA HIS A 82 2.79 2.94 -1.40
C HIS A 82 4.10 3.08 -0.62
N SER A 83 4.78 1.97 -0.37
CA SER A 83 6.07 1.97 0.33
C SER A 83 7.16 2.73 -0.44
N VAL A 84 7.19 2.61 -1.78
CA VAL A 84 8.12 3.39 -2.60
C VAL A 84 7.76 4.87 -2.60
N ALA A 85 6.47 5.21 -2.73
CA ALA A 85 6.02 6.59 -2.67
C ALA A 85 6.37 7.24 -1.32
N GLN A 86 6.09 6.55 -0.20
CA GLN A 86 6.44 6.99 1.13
C GLN A 86 7.94 7.27 1.25
N ARG A 87 8.79 6.34 0.82
CA ARG A 87 10.25 6.52 0.86
C ARG A 87 10.74 7.72 0.04
N ILE A 88 10.11 7.98 -1.11
CA ILE A 88 10.41 9.16 -1.93
C ILE A 88 10.01 10.43 -1.18
N LEU A 89 8.84 10.46 -0.54
CA LEU A 89 8.35 11.61 0.20
C LEU A 89 9.18 11.86 1.48
N GLU A 90 9.57 10.84 2.22
CA GLU A 90 10.47 10.96 3.38
C GLU A 90 11.83 11.55 2.96
N LYS A 91 12.36 11.13 1.81
CA LYS A 91 13.67 11.58 1.34
C LYS A 91 13.64 12.96 0.70
N TYR A 92 12.61 13.28 -0.09
CA TYR A 92 12.59 14.47 -0.94
C TYR A 92 11.40 15.40 -0.69
N GLY A 93 10.46 15.05 0.18
CA GLY A 93 9.24 15.83 0.44
C GLY A 93 9.54 17.26 0.91
N HIS A 94 10.63 17.45 1.66
CA HIS A 94 11.09 18.78 2.07
C HIS A 94 11.32 19.74 0.89
N THR A 95 11.68 19.23 -0.30
CA THR A 95 11.91 20.04 -1.50
C THR A 95 10.64 20.67 -2.06
N VAL A 96 9.48 20.12 -1.69
CA VAL A 96 8.15 20.61 -2.07
C VAL A 96 7.37 21.14 -0.86
N GLY A 97 8.06 21.41 0.26
CA GLY A 97 7.46 21.98 1.46
C GLY A 97 6.72 21.00 2.36
N LEU A 98 6.89 19.69 2.18
CA LEU A 98 6.34 18.70 3.11
C LEU A 98 7.19 18.61 4.39
N PRO A 99 6.55 18.33 5.55
CA PRO A 99 7.26 18.12 6.81
C PRO A 99 8.15 16.86 6.73
N THR A 100 9.22 16.85 7.54
CA THR A 100 10.18 15.74 7.61
C THR A 100 9.54 14.46 8.16
N GLU A 101 8.60 14.60 9.10
CA GLU A 101 7.78 13.51 9.61
C GLU A 101 6.41 13.56 8.96
N LEU A 102 6.17 12.60 8.06
CA LEU A 102 4.89 12.44 7.39
C LEU A 102 4.00 11.56 8.26
N HIS A 103 2.93 12.14 8.80
CA HIS A 103 1.85 11.36 9.38
C HIS A 103 1.01 10.76 8.25
N ILE A 104 1.15 9.45 8.05
CA ILE A 104 0.28 8.70 7.14
C ILE A 104 -1.03 8.46 7.85
N TYR A 105 -2.08 9.08 7.34
CA TYR A 105 -3.40 8.87 7.88
C TYR A 105 -3.93 7.46 7.53
N ASP A 106 -4.21 6.64 8.54
CA ASP A 106 -5.04 5.45 8.44
C ASP A 106 -6.50 5.90 8.29
N ARG A 107 -7.06 5.68 7.09
CA ARG A 107 -8.38 6.20 6.70
C ARG A 107 -9.48 5.89 7.70
N ASP A 108 -9.44 4.74 8.37
CA ASP A 108 -10.53 4.37 9.25
C ASP A 108 -10.33 4.95 10.65
N LYS A 109 -9.13 4.81 11.22
CA LYS A 109 -8.82 5.33 12.57
C LYS A 109 -8.84 6.83 12.63
N ASP A 110 -8.23 7.51 11.66
CA ASP A 110 -8.13 8.97 11.75
C ASP A 110 -9.44 9.66 11.42
N ARG A 111 -10.24 9.09 10.50
CA ARG A 111 -11.62 9.54 10.32
C ARG A 111 -12.41 9.38 11.61
N MET A 112 -12.17 8.29 12.33
CA MET A 112 -12.82 8.02 13.61
C MET A 112 -12.44 9.05 14.68
N GLU A 113 -11.15 9.35 14.81
CA GLU A 113 -10.65 10.32 15.78
C GLU A 113 -11.17 11.72 15.47
N VAL A 114 -11.11 12.16 14.21
CA VAL A 114 -11.67 13.45 13.78
C VAL A 114 -13.17 13.53 14.05
N PHE A 115 -13.92 12.44 13.79
CA PHE A 115 -15.35 12.38 14.05
C PHE A 115 -15.68 12.46 15.56
N ILE A 116 -14.95 11.74 16.41
CA ILE A 116 -15.11 11.84 17.87
C ILE A 116 -14.79 13.27 18.34
N GLN A 117 -13.70 13.84 17.82
CA GLN A 117 -13.27 15.18 18.21
C GLN A 117 -14.34 16.22 17.87
N SER A 118 -14.91 16.20 16.66
CA SER A 118 -15.97 17.15 16.28
C SER A 118 -17.19 17.03 17.17
N LEU A 119 -17.60 15.81 17.56
CA LEU A 119 -18.74 15.62 18.45
C LEU A 119 -18.46 16.19 19.85
N ARG A 120 -17.24 16.00 20.37
CA ARG A 120 -16.84 16.54 21.68
C ARG A 120 -16.76 18.07 21.66
N GLU A 121 -16.29 18.67 20.57
CA GLU A 121 -16.27 20.12 20.38
C GLU A 121 -17.68 20.73 20.38
N ASP A 122 -18.66 20.00 19.82
CA ASP A 122 -20.09 20.36 19.86
C ASP A 122 -20.76 20.04 21.22
N GLY A 123 -20.01 19.59 22.23
CA GLY A 123 -20.50 19.27 23.56
C GLY A 123 -21.24 17.94 23.67
N ILE A 124 -21.14 17.07 22.66
CA ILE A 124 -21.79 15.75 22.65
C ILE A 124 -20.91 14.74 23.39
N ASN A 125 -21.43 14.16 24.48
CA ASN A 125 -20.76 13.08 25.20
C ASN A 125 -20.95 11.74 24.48
N ILE A 126 -20.10 11.46 23.48
CA ILE A 126 -20.19 10.23 22.68
C ILE A 126 -20.08 8.94 23.51
N ASP A 127 -19.38 8.99 24.65
CA ASP A 127 -19.16 7.80 25.49
C ASP A 127 -20.48 7.31 26.13
N GLU A 128 -21.49 8.19 26.31
CA GLU A 128 -22.86 7.81 26.72
C GLU A 128 -23.59 7.00 25.64
N TYR A 129 -23.37 7.33 24.37
CA TYR A 129 -24.02 6.66 23.23
C TYR A 129 -23.34 5.37 22.81
N LEU A 130 -22.08 5.17 23.20
CA LEU A 130 -21.30 3.98 22.88
C LEU A 130 -21.57 2.80 23.83
N ASN A 131 -22.43 2.96 24.85
CA ASN A 131 -22.80 1.93 25.85
C ASN A 131 -21.58 1.24 26.48
N ILE A 132 -20.57 2.02 26.86
CA ILE A 132 -19.31 1.48 27.39
C ILE A 132 -19.37 1.45 28.91
N THR A 133 -19.75 0.30 29.48
CA THR A 133 -19.60 0.07 30.92
C THR A 133 -18.22 -0.54 31.27
N ASP A 134 -17.48 -1.08 30.29
CA ASP A 134 -16.16 -1.69 30.50
C ASP A 134 -15.17 -1.40 29.36
N THR A 135 -13.98 -0.90 29.72
CA THR A 135 -12.82 -0.71 28.84
C THR A 135 -12.31 -1.98 28.14
N ARG A 136 -12.73 -3.18 28.56
CA ARG A 136 -12.37 -4.45 27.93
C ARG A 136 -13.11 -4.72 26.59
N GLU A 137 -14.11 -3.91 26.25
CA GLU A 137 -14.89 -4.03 25.01
C GLU A 137 -14.40 -3.15 23.85
N LEU A 138 -13.09 -2.91 23.72
CA LEU A 138 -12.52 -2.04 22.68
C LEU A 138 -12.97 -2.41 21.25
N LYS A 139 -13.11 -3.70 20.94
CA LYS A 139 -13.63 -4.15 19.64
C LYS A 139 -15.12 -3.84 19.42
N SER A 140 -15.92 -3.86 20.49
CA SER A 140 -17.35 -3.49 20.45
C SER A 140 -17.48 -1.98 20.22
N ARG A 141 -16.62 -1.19 20.87
CA ARG A 141 -16.51 0.26 20.71
C ARG A 141 -16.17 0.66 19.27
N GLU A 142 -15.12 0.09 18.69
CA GLU A 142 -14.73 0.37 17.29
C GLU A 142 -15.87 0.04 16.32
N LYS A 143 -16.54 -1.10 16.51
CA LYS A 143 -17.66 -1.53 15.68
C LYS A 143 -18.86 -0.59 15.77
N ASN A 144 -19.25 -0.19 16.98
CA ASN A 144 -20.38 0.72 17.19
C ASN A 144 -20.10 2.09 16.57
N LEU A 145 -18.87 2.58 16.74
CA LEU A 145 -18.47 3.86 16.20
C LEU A 145 -18.37 3.85 14.67
N GLN A 146 -17.92 2.75 14.07
CA GLN A 146 -17.99 2.55 12.63
C GLN A 146 -19.43 2.60 12.11
N SER A 147 -20.38 1.97 12.82
CA SER A 147 -21.80 2.05 12.49
C SER A 147 -22.33 3.48 12.48
N PHE A 148 -21.96 4.31 13.47
CA PHE A 148 -22.32 5.73 13.49
C PHE A 148 -21.71 6.50 12.32
N MET A 149 -20.44 6.25 11.99
CA MET A 149 -19.80 6.89 10.83
C MET A 149 -20.45 6.51 9.50
N ASP A 150 -20.91 5.27 9.35
CA ASP A 150 -21.59 4.81 8.15
C ASP A 150 -22.97 5.49 8.00
N ILE A 151 -23.72 5.61 9.10
CA ILE A 151 -24.98 6.36 9.15
C ILE A 151 -24.75 7.82 8.81
N PHE A 152 -23.76 8.46 9.45
CA PHE A 152 -23.41 9.85 9.17
C PHE A 152 -23.03 10.05 7.69
N SER A 153 -22.25 9.13 7.12
CA SER A 153 -21.85 9.17 5.70
C SER A 153 -23.05 8.99 4.76
N LYS A 154 -24.09 8.27 5.18
CA LYS A 154 -25.34 8.14 4.44
C LYS A 154 -26.17 9.43 4.51
N ILE A 155 -26.41 9.95 5.71
CA ILE A 155 -27.16 11.20 5.93
C ILE A 155 -26.50 12.37 5.21
N LYS A 156 -25.17 12.51 5.31
CA LYS A 156 -24.42 13.55 4.59
C LYS A 156 -24.65 13.49 3.09
N ARG A 157 -24.66 12.28 2.50
CA ARG A 157 -24.93 12.12 1.06
C ARG A 157 -26.35 12.53 0.71
N GLU A 158 -27.34 12.12 1.50
CA GLU A 158 -28.75 12.49 1.30
C GLU A 158 -28.94 14.02 1.35
N LEU A 159 -28.39 14.68 2.38
CA LEU A 159 -28.45 16.15 2.53
C LEU A 159 -27.77 16.91 1.39
N LEU A 160 -26.62 16.42 0.91
CA LEU A 160 -25.94 17.03 -0.25
C LEU A 160 -26.77 16.89 -1.54
N THR A 161 -27.49 15.78 -1.69
CA THR A 161 -28.33 15.54 -2.87
C THR A 161 -29.57 16.45 -2.87
N GLU A 162 -30.13 16.76 -1.69
CA GLU A 162 -31.26 17.70 -1.55
C GLU A 162 -30.84 19.15 -1.81
N LEU A 163 -29.62 19.54 -1.42
CA LEU A 163 -29.06 20.88 -1.66
C LEU A 163 -28.67 21.13 -3.12
N GLU A 164 -28.37 20.09 -3.91
CA GLU A 164 -28.07 20.20 -5.34
C GLU A 164 -29.33 20.19 -6.23
N CYS A 165 -30.50 19.85 -5.67
CA CYS A 165 -31.78 19.78 -6.38
C CYS A 165 -32.72 20.97 -6.12
N GLY A 166 -32.29 21.98 -5.35
CA GLY A 166 -33.06 23.21 -5.06
C GLY A 166 -32.38 24.45 -5.62
#